data_AF-A0A970Y8Z6-F1
#
_entry.id   AF-A0A970Y8Z6-F1
#
_cell.length_a   1.000
_cell.length_b   1.000
_cell.length_c   1.000
_cell.angle_alpha   90.00
_cell.angle_beta   90.00
_cell.angle_gamma   90.00
#
_symmetry.space_group_name_H-M   'P 1'
#
loop_
_entity.id
_entity.type
_entity.pdbx_description
1 polymer ?
#
loop_
_entity_poly.entity_id
_entity_poly.type
_entity_poly.pdbx_seq_one_letter_code
_entity_poly.pdbx_strand_id
1 'polypeptide(L)'
;MPGILTQERSNTGPSISDRAVTICFYVFAAILAGAAFLFNTPAEILRGYIVILTSSANLVTDYFEIANTGAALVNAAIMVLQAVVMIGRCRIRLSGPLAAAIFTVAGFSLFGKNPYNSAPIMLGVFAYARLCKIPFSELIPTALFGTALAPLVSEVSFNFGLLPYHSLLLGILAGFVTGFFMRVLALHFINFHKGFNLYNIGFTAGIIGTLWTAILRCFGVAVDSVYLVSQGNNLPLSILLFAMFAAMLTTGLAINRWSLRGFKALIKETGRGGGDFFESHGHGPVFINMALLGIVSTLYILAVGGELNGPTIGGVFTVVGFGASGKHLRNVLPILAGVFAVSCCSVHDVNSTAALLAALFGTTLAPVSGSFGIVAGFVAGGLHMILTTNISFLHAGMNLYNNGFSGGFIAAVTLPVLEKIREIRNRTEACGCGD
;
A
#
# COMPACT_ATOMS: atom_id res chain seq x y z
N MET A 1 10.17 -35.39 33.68
CA MET A 1 10.45 -33.95 33.67
C MET A 1 11.13 -33.58 32.36
N PRO A 2 10.41 -32.97 31.41
CA PRO A 2 11.01 -32.18 30.34
C PRO A 2 10.90 -30.68 30.69
N GLY A 3 11.98 -29.95 30.43
CA GLY A 3 12.17 -28.56 30.80
C GLY A 3 11.10 -27.61 30.28
N ILE A 4 10.54 -26.83 31.20
CA ILE A 4 9.80 -25.61 30.91
C ILE A 4 10.79 -24.66 30.25
N LEU A 5 10.76 -24.57 28.92
CA LEU A 5 11.31 -23.44 28.20
C LEU A 5 10.52 -22.22 28.65
N THR A 6 11.06 -21.50 29.62
CA THR A 6 10.69 -20.11 29.89
C THR A 6 10.80 -19.36 28.58
N GLN A 7 9.66 -19.03 27.97
CA GLN A 7 9.56 -17.95 27.00
C GLN A 7 10.20 -16.73 27.67
N GLU A 8 11.43 -16.41 27.28
CA GLU A 8 11.99 -15.09 27.55
C GLU A 8 10.96 -14.10 27.02
N ARG A 9 10.42 -13.27 27.91
CA ARG A 9 9.65 -12.10 27.50
C ARG A 9 10.54 -11.34 26.53
N SER A 10 10.21 -11.39 25.24
CA SER A 10 10.81 -10.52 24.24
C SER A 10 10.75 -9.12 24.83
N ASN A 11 11.91 -8.49 24.97
CA ASN A 11 12.06 -7.17 25.57
C ASN A 11 11.34 -6.17 24.65
N THR A 12 10.01 -6.10 24.74
CA THR A 12 9.14 -5.28 23.89
C THR A 12 9.60 -3.85 24.08
N GLY A 13 10.10 -3.23 23.00
CA GLY A 13 10.58 -1.85 23.03
C GLY A 13 9.53 -0.88 23.58
N PRO A 14 9.90 0.37 23.88
CA PRO A 14 8.99 1.34 24.49
C PRO A 14 7.67 1.44 23.73
N SER A 15 6.57 1.13 24.43
CA SER A 15 5.23 1.02 23.88
C SER A 15 4.27 1.98 24.56
N ILE A 16 3.27 2.43 23.81
CA ILE A 16 2.14 3.23 24.32
C ILE A 16 0.87 2.38 24.30
N SER A 17 -0.17 2.82 25.01
CA SER A 17 -1.45 2.10 25.03
C SER A 17 -2.12 2.06 23.66
N ASP A 18 -2.88 1.00 23.37
CA ASP A 18 -3.66 0.86 22.12
C ASP A 18 -4.58 2.07 21.86
N ARG A 19 -5.12 2.69 22.92
CA ARG A 19 -5.92 3.91 22.83
C ARG A 19 -5.10 5.08 22.28
N ALA A 20 -3.87 5.25 22.76
CA ALA A 20 -2.99 6.31 22.28
C ALA A 20 -2.62 6.13 20.81
N VAL A 21 -2.34 4.90 20.37
CA VAL A 21 -2.09 4.59 18.95
C VAL A 21 -3.32 4.90 18.09
N THR A 22 -4.51 4.56 18.58
CA THR A 22 -5.77 4.87 17.89
C THR A 22 -5.97 6.39 17.75
N ILE A 23 -5.67 7.14 18.81
CA ILE A 23 -5.70 8.61 18.79
C ILE A 23 -4.76 9.18 17.73
N CYS A 24 -3.57 8.61 17.53
CA CYS A 24 -2.66 9.06 16.47
C CYS A 24 -3.30 8.98 15.07
N PHE A 25 -4.10 7.95 14.78
CA PHE A 25 -4.80 7.84 13.50
C PHE A 25 -5.97 8.82 13.36
N TYR A 26 -6.68 9.12 14.46
CA TYR A 26 -7.68 10.20 14.45
C TYR A 26 -7.03 11.56 14.21
N VAL A 27 -5.88 11.83 14.84
CA VAL A 27 -5.10 13.05 14.62
C VAL A 27 -4.60 13.11 13.18
N PHE A 28 -4.12 12.00 12.62
CA PHE A 28 -3.73 11.92 11.20
C PHE A 28 -4.89 12.29 10.26
N ALA A 29 -6.09 11.75 10.49
CA ALA A 29 -7.27 12.14 9.71
C ALA A 29 -7.63 13.63 9.87
N ALA A 30 -7.54 14.15 11.10
CA ALA A 30 -7.79 15.56 11.39
C ALA A 30 -6.76 16.48 10.71
N ILE A 31 -5.49 16.08 10.63
CA ILE A 31 -4.44 16.81 9.89
C ILE A 31 -4.79 16.86 8.40
N LEU A 32 -5.19 15.75 7.79
CA LEU A 32 -5.60 15.74 6.38
C LEU A 32 -6.82 16.65 6.13
N ALA A 33 -7.85 16.56 6.97
CA ALA A 33 -9.03 17.41 6.87
C ALA A 33 -8.71 18.90 7.09
N GLY A 34 -7.86 19.21 8.07
CA GLY A 34 -7.42 20.58 8.35
C GLY A 34 -6.56 21.16 7.23
N ALA A 35 -5.65 20.36 6.68
CA ALA A 35 -4.80 20.75 5.56
C ALA A 35 -5.61 21.09 4.30
N ALA A 36 -6.78 20.44 4.09
CA ALA A 36 -7.63 20.72 2.95
C ALA A 36 -8.02 22.20 2.83
N PHE A 37 -8.28 22.87 3.95
CA PHE A 37 -8.67 24.28 3.99
C PHE A 37 -7.49 25.25 3.74
N LEU A 38 -6.25 24.75 3.69
CA LEU A 38 -5.10 25.52 3.25
C LEU A 38 -5.02 25.64 1.73
N PHE A 39 -5.68 24.73 1.00
CA PHE A 39 -5.66 24.68 -0.47
C PHE A 39 -6.93 25.26 -1.09
N ASN A 40 -8.09 25.03 -0.49
CA ASN A 40 -9.38 25.37 -1.10
C ASN A 40 -10.41 25.84 -0.07
N THR A 41 -11.35 26.65 -0.53
CA THR A 41 -12.49 27.11 0.26
C THR A 41 -13.49 25.99 0.53
N PRO A 42 -14.33 26.08 1.60
CA PRO A 42 -15.34 25.06 1.89
C PRO A 42 -16.29 24.74 0.72
N ALA A 43 -16.63 25.76 -0.09
CA ALA A 43 -17.51 25.59 -1.25
C ALA A 43 -16.83 24.80 -2.39
N GLU A 44 -15.55 25.08 -2.66
CA GLU A 44 -14.75 24.34 -3.65
C GLU A 44 -14.51 22.89 -3.23
N ILE A 45 -14.26 22.67 -1.93
CA ILE A 45 -14.11 21.34 -1.36
C ILE A 45 -15.41 20.54 -1.54
N LEU A 46 -16.57 21.12 -1.21
CA LEU A 46 -17.85 20.43 -1.34
C LEU A 46 -18.16 20.08 -2.80
N ARG A 47 -17.95 21.01 -3.73
CA ARG A 47 -18.14 20.76 -5.17
C ARG A 47 -17.18 19.68 -5.68
N GLY A 48 -15.90 19.79 -5.33
CA GLY A 48 -14.90 18.79 -5.69
C GLY A 48 -15.19 17.41 -5.11
N TYR A 49 -15.73 17.34 -3.90
CA TYR A 49 -16.10 16.07 -3.28
C TYR A 49 -17.25 15.36 -4.03
N ILE A 50 -18.23 16.12 -4.53
CA ILE A 50 -19.29 15.57 -5.39
C ILE A 50 -18.69 15.02 -6.70
N VAL A 51 -17.75 15.74 -7.31
CA VAL A 51 -17.02 15.27 -8.51
C VAL A 51 -16.31 13.94 -8.22
N ILE A 52 -15.58 13.84 -7.10
CA ILE A 52 -14.89 12.61 -6.68
C ILE A 52 -15.86 11.42 -6.56
N LEU A 53 -17.06 11.63 -6.01
CA LEU A 53 -18.04 10.55 -5.81
C LEU A 53 -18.73 10.10 -7.11
N THR A 54 -18.72 10.93 -8.15
CA THR A 54 -19.46 10.72 -9.40
C THR A 54 -18.55 10.51 -10.62
N SER A 55 -17.24 10.42 -10.41
CA SER A 55 -16.25 10.18 -11.46
C SER A 55 -15.75 8.73 -11.49
N SER A 56 -15.34 8.27 -12.68
CA SER A 56 -14.53 7.06 -12.81
C SER A 56 -13.18 7.23 -12.11
N ALA A 57 -12.63 6.14 -11.58
CA ALA A 57 -11.54 6.22 -10.61
C ALA A 57 -10.34 5.35 -11.00
N ASN A 58 -10.13 5.11 -12.31
CA ASN A 58 -9.12 4.19 -12.83
C ASN A 58 -7.71 4.62 -12.38
N LEU A 59 -6.78 3.67 -12.33
CA LEU A 59 -5.41 3.91 -11.87
C LEU A 59 -4.79 5.07 -12.67
N VAL A 60 -4.16 5.98 -11.92
CA VAL A 60 -3.65 7.29 -12.37
C VAL A 60 -4.75 8.32 -12.74
N THR A 61 -5.90 8.25 -12.06
CA THR A 61 -6.89 9.34 -12.04
C THR A 61 -6.76 10.12 -10.72
N ASP A 62 -5.95 11.18 -10.75
CA ASP A 62 -5.60 11.98 -9.58
C ASP A 62 -6.73 12.93 -9.14
N TYR A 63 -7.21 12.79 -7.90
CA TYR A 63 -8.29 13.64 -7.36
C TYR A 63 -7.87 15.10 -7.17
N PHE A 64 -6.56 15.39 -7.15
CA PHE A 64 -6.08 16.78 -7.19
C PHE A 64 -6.42 17.44 -8.53
N GLU A 65 -6.35 16.68 -9.62
CA GLU A 65 -6.57 17.15 -10.98
C GLU A 65 -8.05 17.16 -11.36
N ILE A 66 -8.79 16.07 -11.12
CA ILE A 66 -10.22 16.00 -11.50
C ILE A 66 -11.11 16.91 -10.65
N ALA A 67 -10.69 17.20 -9.41
CA ALA A 67 -11.45 18.02 -8.48
C ALA A 67 -10.60 19.17 -7.94
N ASN A 68 -9.93 18.95 -6.82
CA ASN A 68 -8.95 19.87 -6.23
C ASN A 68 -8.27 19.20 -5.04
N THR A 69 -7.11 19.72 -4.64
CA THR A 69 -6.30 19.20 -3.52
C THR A 69 -7.11 19.14 -2.22
N GLY A 70 -7.90 20.17 -1.91
CA GLY A 70 -8.72 20.21 -0.70
C GLY A 70 -9.76 19.08 -0.65
N ALA A 71 -10.52 18.88 -1.72
CA ALA A 71 -11.52 17.81 -1.81
C ALA A 71 -10.91 16.41 -1.69
N ALA A 72 -9.76 16.20 -2.31
CA ALA A 72 -9.03 14.93 -2.22
C ALA A 72 -8.51 14.65 -0.79
N LEU A 73 -7.97 15.66 -0.12
CA LEU A 73 -7.53 15.55 1.28
C LEU A 73 -8.71 15.25 2.23
N VAL A 74 -9.87 15.89 2.02
CA VAL A 74 -11.10 15.57 2.77
C VAL A 74 -11.57 14.15 2.50
N ASN A 75 -11.55 13.70 1.24
CA ASN A 75 -11.91 12.33 0.90
C ASN A 75 -10.98 11.31 1.61
N ALA A 76 -9.67 11.56 1.61
CA ALA A 76 -8.72 10.74 2.35
C ALA A 76 -8.98 10.74 3.87
N ALA A 77 -9.29 11.90 4.46
CA ALA A 77 -9.64 11.99 5.88
C ALA A 77 -10.89 11.17 6.23
N ILE A 78 -11.94 11.25 5.40
CA ILE A 78 -13.18 10.47 5.59
C ILE A 78 -12.89 8.98 5.53
N MET A 79 -12.11 8.53 4.53
CA MET A 79 -11.77 7.13 4.35
C MET A 79 -10.92 6.58 5.51
N VAL A 80 -9.99 7.38 6.04
CA VAL A 80 -9.23 7.03 7.25
C VAL A 80 -10.16 6.92 8.47
N LEU A 81 -11.04 7.90 8.67
CA LEU A 81 -12.01 7.86 9.78
C LEU A 81 -12.89 6.61 9.71
N GLN A 82 -13.39 6.26 8.53
CA GLN A 82 -14.15 5.03 8.32
C GLN A 82 -13.36 3.78 8.71
N ALA A 83 -12.09 3.69 8.29
CA ALA A 83 -11.21 2.57 8.62
C ALA A 83 -10.97 2.47 10.14
N VAL A 84 -10.63 3.57 10.80
CA VAL A 84 -10.36 3.63 12.24
C VAL A 84 -11.62 3.30 13.06
N VAL A 85 -12.78 3.83 12.67
CA VAL A 85 -14.07 3.53 13.31
C VAL A 85 -14.43 2.06 13.16
N MET A 86 -14.20 1.46 11.99
CA MET A 86 -14.44 0.04 11.75
C MET A 86 -13.55 -0.85 12.64
N ILE A 87 -12.26 -0.53 12.74
CA ILE A 87 -11.31 -1.22 13.63
C ILE A 87 -11.74 -1.10 15.10
N GLY A 88 -12.09 0.13 15.53
CA GLY A 88 -12.50 0.41 16.90
C GLY A 88 -13.79 -0.31 17.29
N ARG A 89 -14.78 -0.40 16.39
CA ARG A 89 -16.03 -1.14 16.63
C ARG A 89 -15.82 -2.64 16.77
N CYS A 90 -14.81 -3.19 16.09
CA CYS A 90 -14.44 -4.60 16.20
C CYS A 90 -13.52 -4.90 17.39
N ARG A 91 -13.15 -3.87 18.20
CA ARG A 91 -12.30 -3.99 19.40
C ARG A 91 -10.96 -4.68 19.15
N ILE A 92 -10.36 -4.45 17.99
CA ILE A 92 -9.06 -5.03 17.61
C ILE A 92 -7.94 -4.09 18.02
N ARG A 93 -6.82 -4.66 18.44
CA ARG A 93 -5.58 -3.90 18.63
C ARG A 93 -5.01 -3.45 17.29
N LEU A 94 -4.46 -2.25 17.24
CA LEU A 94 -3.80 -1.74 16.04
C LEU A 94 -2.45 -2.44 15.86
N SER A 95 -2.40 -3.37 14.92
CA SER A 95 -1.20 -4.09 14.51
C SER A 95 -0.50 -3.39 13.35
N GLY A 96 0.75 -3.77 13.09
CA GLY A 96 1.52 -3.33 11.93
C GLY A 96 0.77 -3.45 10.60
N PRO A 97 0.17 -4.62 10.27
CA PRO A 97 -0.66 -4.77 9.07
C PRO A 97 -1.87 -3.85 9.01
N LEU A 98 -2.50 -3.53 10.16
CA LEU A 98 -3.62 -2.57 10.20
C LEU A 98 -3.15 -1.13 9.98
N ALA A 99 -2.00 -0.74 10.53
CA ALA A 99 -1.39 0.55 10.22
C ALA A 99 -1.05 0.66 8.72
N ALA A 100 -0.46 -0.39 8.15
CA ALA A 100 -0.23 -0.48 6.71
C ALA A 100 -1.53 -0.30 5.93
N ALA A 101 -2.63 -0.96 6.33
CA ALA A 101 -3.93 -0.82 5.70
C ALA A 101 -4.48 0.63 5.78
N ILE A 102 -4.42 1.27 6.95
CA ILE A 102 -4.93 2.65 7.14
C ILE A 102 -4.18 3.65 6.26
N PHE A 103 -2.83 3.63 6.29
CA PHE A 103 -2.02 4.53 5.46
C PHE A 103 -2.21 4.27 3.97
N THR A 104 -2.37 3.00 3.57
CA THR A 104 -2.65 2.64 2.18
C THR A 104 -4.04 3.16 1.77
N VAL A 105 -5.07 3.00 2.62
CA VAL A 105 -6.40 3.57 2.36
C VAL A 105 -6.32 5.09 2.25
N ALA A 106 -5.61 5.76 3.14
CA ALA A 106 -5.41 7.22 3.07
C ALA A 106 -4.80 7.65 1.74
N GLY A 107 -3.70 7.02 1.35
CA GLY A 107 -2.95 7.34 0.14
C GLY A 107 -3.76 7.14 -1.13
N PHE A 108 -4.38 5.96 -1.29
CA PHE A 108 -5.22 5.66 -2.43
C PHE A 108 -6.60 6.34 -2.38
N SER A 109 -6.93 7.07 -1.31
CA SER A 109 -8.10 7.95 -1.30
C SER A 109 -7.78 9.33 -1.86
N LEU A 110 -6.51 9.62 -2.18
CA LEU A 110 -6.13 10.78 -2.99
C LEU A 110 -6.28 10.50 -4.49
N PHE A 111 -6.47 9.22 -4.88
CA PHE A 111 -6.68 8.81 -6.27
C PHE A 111 -7.34 7.41 -6.32
N GLY A 112 -8.53 7.31 -6.90
CA GLY A 112 -9.12 6.00 -7.20
C GLY A 112 -10.04 5.39 -6.14
N LYS A 113 -10.01 5.85 -4.87
CA LYS A 113 -10.90 5.34 -3.80
C LYS A 113 -11.74 6.43 -3.17
N ASN A 114 -13.02 6.15 -2.98
CA ASN A 114 -13.95 7.00 -2.25
C ASN A 114 -14.99 6.12 -1.51
N PRO A 115 -15.82 6.71 -0.63
CA PRO A 115 -16.82 5.95 0.11
C PRO A 115 -17.81 5.17 -0.76
N TYR A 116 -18.18 5.72 -1.92
CA TYR A 116 -19.13 5.08 -2.83
C TYR A 116 -18.55 3.79 -3.41
N ASN A 117 -17.37 3.86 -4.02
CA ASN A 117 -16.80 2.74 -4.78
C ASN A 117 -16.12 1.68 -3.87
N SER A 118 -15.78 2.04 -2.63
CA SER A 118 -15.15 1.13 -1.67
C SER A 118 -16.17 0.34 -0.84
N ALA A 119 -17.36 0.90 -0.57
CA ALA A 119 -18.36 0.27 0.29
C ALA A 119 -18.83 -1.11 -0.20
N PRO A 120 -19.17 -1.32 -1.50
CA PRO A 120 -19.62 -2.63 -1.98
C PRO A 120 -18.60 -3.74 -1.75
N ILE A 121 -17.31 -3.43 -1.92
CA ILE A 121 -16.21 -4.40 -1.72
C ILE A 121 -16.11 -4.79 -0.24
N MET A 122 -16.16 -3.81 0.67
CA MET A 122 -16.16 -4.09 2.11
C MET A 122 -17.38 -4.91 2.53
N LEU A 123 -18.56 -4.62 1.97
CA LEU A 123 -19.78 -5.38 2.18
C LEU A 123 -19.66 -6.82 1.68
N GLY A 124 -19.00 -7.04 0.55
CA GLY A 124 -18.67 -8.37 0.04
C GLY A 124 -17.82 -9.19 1.02
N VAL A 125 -16.75 -8.60 1.54
CA VAL A 125 -15.89 -9.24 2.55
C VAL A 125 -16.67 -9.54 3.84
N PHE A 126 -17.53 -8.62 4.27
CA PHE A 126 -18.41 -8.83 5.42
C PHE A 126 -19.39 -9.99 5.20
N ALA A 127 -20.03 -10.06 4.03
CA ALA A 127 -20.93 -11.16 3.67
C ALA A 127 -20.21 -12.51 3.65
N TYR A 128 -18.98 -12.56 3.13
CA TYR A 128 -18.13 -13.75 3.20
C TYR A 128 -17.85 -14.16 4.66
N ALA A 129 -17.50 -13.20 5.53
CA ALA A 129 -17.29 -13.45 6.96
C ALA A 129 -18.53 -14.09 7.62
N ARG A 130 -19.70 -13.54 7.31
CA ARG A 130 -20.99 -14.04 7.84
C ARG A 130 -21.32 -15.44 7.34
N LEU A 131 -21.12 -15.71 6.05
CA LEU A 131 -21.37 -17.03 5.46
C LEU A 131 -20.47 -18.10 6.08
N CYS A 132 -19.17 -17.80 6.18
CA CYS A 132 -18.17 -18.73 6.70
C CYS A 132 -18.10 -18.74 8.24
N LYS A 133 -18.94 -17.96 8.94
CA LYS A 133 -18.95 -17.80 10.40
C LYS A 133 -17.59 -17.39 10.99
N ILE A 134 -16.84 -16.58 10.23
CA ILE A 134 -15.55 -16.02 10.66
C ILE A 134 -15.83 -14.66 11.32
N PRO A 135 -15.23 -14.34 12.47
CA PRO A 135 -15.29 -13.00 13.05
C PRO A 135 -14.79 -11.97 12.03
N PHE A 136 -15.61 -10.97 11.71
CA PHE A 136 -15.24 -9.93 10.72
C PHE A 136 -13.95 -9.19 11.10
N SER A 137 -13.63 -9.15 12.40
CA SER A 137 -12.37 -8.62 12.92
C SER A 137 -11.13 -9.22 12.24
N GLU A 138 -11.14 -10.51 11.95
CA GLU A 138 -10.02 -11.20 11.28
C GLU A 138 -9.88 -10.79 9.81
N LEU A 139 -10.97 -10.30 9.20
CA LEU A 139 -11.01 -9.93 7.78
C LEU A 139 -10.88 -8.42 7.55
N ILE A 140 -10.74 -7.59 8.59
CA ILE A 140 -10.58 -6.14 8.40
C ILE A 140 -9.41 -5.78 7.47
N PRO A 141 -8.19 -6.35 7.62
CA PRO A 141 -7.12 -6.07 6.67
C PRO A 141 -7.53 -6.42 5.23
N THR A 142 -8.24 -7.54 5.05
CA THR A 142 -8.74 -7.97 3.73
C THR A 142 -9.79 -7.00 3.19
N ALA A 143 -10.70 -6.50 4.03
CA ALA A 143 -11.71 -5.52 3.64
C ALA A 143 -11.07 -4.18 3.23
N LEU A 144 -10.12 -3.68 4.03
CA LEU A 144 -9.44 -2.41 3.76
C LEU A 144 -8.56 -2.49 2.52
N PHE A 145 -7.69 -3.50 2.41
CA PHE A 145 -6.84 -3.67 1.23
C PHE A 145 -7.66 -4.10 0.00
N GLY A 146 -8.76 -4.84 0.16
CA GLY A 146 -9.60 -5.29 -0.93
C GLY A 146 -10.20 -4.15 -1.76
N THR A 147 -10.37 -2.97 -1.15
CA THR A 147 -10.76 -1.72 -1.85
C THR A 147 -9.77 -1.30 -2.95
N ALA A 148 -8.66 -2.02 -3.15
CA ALA A 148 -7.80 -1.90 -4.34
C ALA A 148 -8.57 -1.93 -5.67
N LEU A 149 -9.69 -2.65 -5.72
CA LEU A 149 -10.57 -2.76 -6.89
C LEU A 149 -11.74 -1.78 -6.85
N ALA A 150 -11.69 -0.77 -5.99
CA ALA A 150 -12.65 0.34 -6.01
C ALA A 150 -12.87 0.94 -7.42
N PRO A 151 -11.86 1.11 -8.28
CA PRO A 151 -12.08 1.63 -9.61
C PRO A 151 -13.00 0.75 -10.48
N LEU A 152 -13.00 -0.57 -10.30
CA LEU A 152 -13.95 -1.46 -11.00
C LEU A 152 -15.40 -1.04 -10.75
N VAL A 153 -15.72 -0.68 -9.51
CA VAL A 153 -17.07 -0.25 -9.13
C VAL A 153 -17.42 1.05 -9.84
N SER A 154 -16.54 2.06 -9.79
CA SER A 154 -16.76 3.33 -10.48
C SER A 154 -16.84 3.17 -11.99
N GLU A 155 -15.96 2.37 -12.60
CA GLU A 155 -15.91 2.14 -14.05
C GLU A 155 -17.22 1.51 -14.54
N VAL A 156 -17.68 0.44 -13.89
CA VAL A 156 -18.95 -0.21 -14.25
C VAL A 156 -20.15 0.70 -13.96
N SER A 157 -20.06 1.57 -12.96
CA SER A 157 -21.18 2.46 -12.60
C SER A 157 -21.33 3.66 -13.52
N PHE A 158 -20.22 4.23 -14.00
CA PHE A 158 -20.22 5.52 -14.69
C PHE A 158 -19.82 5.44 -16.16
N ASN A 159 -19.02 4.44 -16.58
CA ASN A 159 -18.48 4.34 -17.94
C ASN A 159 -18.99 3.13 -18.75
N PHE A 160 -19.85 2.29 -18.16
CA PHE A 160 -20.30 1.04 -18.80
C PHE A 160 -21.28 1.23 -19.98
N GLY A 161 -21.81 2.45 -20.19
CA GLY A 161 -22.66 2.76 -21.35
C GLY A 161 -24.11 2.25 -21.28
N LEU A 162 -24.54 1.66 -20.16
CA LEU A 162 -25.95 1.32 -19.90
C LEU A 162 -26.71 2.49 -19.26
N LEU A 163 -28.04 2.37 -19.19
CA LEU A 163 -28.90 3.29 -18.45
C LEU A 163 -28.40 3.46 -17.00
N PRO A 164 -28.36 4.70 -16.44
CA PRO A 164 -27.66 4.99 -15.18
C PRO A 164 -28.00 4.06 -14.01
N TYR A 165 -29.28 3.70 -13.86
CA TYR A 165 -29.74 2.80 -12.80
C TYR A 165 -29.15 1.39 -12.91
N HIS A 166 -29.07 0.84 -14.13
CA HIS A 166 -28.54 -0.50 -14.38
C HIS A 166 -27.03 -0.53 -14.17
N SER A 167 -26.30 0.48 -14.67
CA SER A 167 -24.86 0.62 -14.48
C SER A 167 -24.51 0.69 -12.98
N LEU A 168 -25.24 1.49 -12.21
CA LEU A 168 -25.04 1.63 -10.77
C LEU A 168 -25.21 0.29 -10.02
N LEU A 169 -26.28 -0.45 -10.32
CA LEU A 169 -26.52 -1.77 -9.72
C LEU A 169 -25.44 -2.77 -10.08
N LEU A 170 -25.01 -2.80 -11.34
CA LEU A 170 -23.94 -3.69 -11.81
C LEU A 170 -22.60 -3.35 -11.16
N GLY A 171 -22.26 -2.09 -10.99
CA GLY A 171 -21.03 -1.69 -10.32
C GLY A 171 -21.01 -2.09 -8.85
N ILE A 172 -22.12 -1.88 -8.13
CA ILE A 172 -22.29 -2.35 -6.75
C ILE A 172 -22.17 -3.87 -6.69
N LEU A 173 -22.81 -4.60 -7.61
CA LEU A 173 -22.73 -6.06 -7.68
C LEU A 173 -21.30 -6.55 -7.95
N ALA A 174 -20.60 -5.94 -8.91
CA ALA A 174 -19.22 -6.28 -9.25
C ALA A 174 -18.28 -6.06 -8.06
N GLY A 175 -18.45 -4.95 -7.33
CA GLY A 175 -17.71 -4.68 -6.10
C GLY A 175 -18.00 -5.69 -5.00
N PHE A 176 -19.28 -6.01 -4.77
CA PHE A 176 -19.70 -7.01 -3.79
C PHE A 176 -19.11 -8.40 -4.08
N VAL A 177 -19.22 -8.88 -5.32
CA VAL A 177 -18.67 -10.17 -5.76
C VAL A 177 -17.15 -10.20 -5.58
N THR A 178 -16.47 -9.12 -5.96
CA THR A 178 -15.02 -8.97 -5.80
C THR A 178 -14.61 -9.07 -4.33
N GLY A 179 -15.29 -8.34 -3.44
CA GLY A 179 -15.03 -8.39 -2.02
C GLY A 179 -15.28 -9.78 -1.43
N PHE A 180 -16.37 -10.43 -1.84
CA PHE A 180 -16.76 -11.73 -1.34
C PHE A 180 -15.69 -12.81 -1.60
N PHE A 181 -15.07 -12.82 -2.78
CA PHE A 181 -14.03 -13.79 -3.13
C PHE A 181 -12.61 -13.38 -2.71
N MET A 182 -12.39 -12.13 -2.31
CA MET A 182 -11.08 -11.57 -1.99
C MET A 182 -10.31 -12.41 -0.96
N ARG A 183 -10.97 -12.81 0.14
CA ARG A 183 -10.34 -13.58 1.22
C ARG A 183 -9.87 -14.96 0.76
N VAL A 184 -10.72 -15.68 0.02
CA VAL A 184 -10.43 -17.05 -0.45
C VAL A 184 -9.22 -17.04 -1.37
N LEU A 185 -9.22 -16.12 -2.34
CA LEU A 185 -8.15 -16.03 -3.33
C LEU A 185 -6.82 -15.59 -2.68
N ALA A 186 -6.87 -14.62 -1.77
CA ALA A 186 -5.69 -14.14 -1.07
C ALA A 186 -4.98 -15.21 -0.23
N LEU A 187 -5.74 -16.13 0.38
CA LEU A 187 -5.18 -17.27 1.12
C LEU A 187 -4.41 -18.22 0.21
N HIS A 188 -4.85 -18.39 -1.03
CA HIS A 188 -4.20 -19.28 -1.98
C HIS A 188 -2.95 -18.63 -2.58
N PHE A 189 -3.05 -17.35 -2.96
CA PHE A 189 -1.99 -16.67 -3.68
C PHE A 189 -0.76 -16.29 -2.85
N ILE A 190 -0.86 -16.25 -1.52
CA ILE A 190 0.34 -16.02 -0.69
C ILE A 190 1.42 -17.08 -0.90
N ASN A 191 1.02 -18.31 -1.24
CA ASN A 191 1.92 -19.42 -1.53
C ASN A 191 2.69 -19.21 -2.84
N PHE A 192 2.10 -18.49 -3.80
CA PHE A 192 2.71 -18.20 -5.09
C PHE A 192 4.02 -17.40 -4.95
N HIS A 193 4.06 -16.49 -3.97
CA HIS A 193 5.21 -15.63 -3.71
C HIS A 193 5.86 -15.86 -2.35
N LYS A 194 5.47 -16.93 -1.62
CA LYS A 194 6.00 -17.36 -0.30
C LYS A 194 6.18 -16.24 0.75
N GLY A 195 5.33 -15.21 0.72
CA GLY A 195 5.41 -14.04 1.61
C GLY A 195 6.50 -13.00 1.28
N PHE A 196 7.12 -13.06 0.10
CA PHE A 196 8.13 -12.07 -0.33
C PHE A 196 7.56 -10.84 -1.04
N ASN A 197 6.28 -10.88 -1.40
CA ASN A 197 5.49 -9.72 -1.80
C ASN A 197 4.65 -9.29 -0.60
N LEU A 198 4.93 -8.12 -0.03
CA LEU A 198 4.16 -7.57 1.09
C LEU A 198 2.70 -7.27 0.71
N TYR A 199 2.45 -7.02 -0.58
CA TYR A 199 1.14 -6.65 -1.12
C TYR A 199 0.36 -7.85 -1.67
N ASN A 200 0.20 -8.91 -0.88
CA ASN A 200 -0.53 -10.12 -1.29
C ASN A 200 -1.97 -9.80 -1.77
N ILE A 201 -2.69 -8.91 -1.06
CA ILE A 201 -4.02 -8.48 -1.50
C ILE A 201 -3.95 -7.71 -2.82
N GLY A 202 -2.87 -6.95 -3.06
CA GLY A 202 -2.65 -6.29 -4.35
C GLY A 202 -2.42 -7.26 -5.50
N PHE A 203 -1.71 -8.36 -5.25
CA PHE A 203 -1.60 -9.46 -6.22
C PHE A 203 -2.95 -10.12 -6.49
N THR A 204 -3.69 -10.41 -5.43
CA THR A 204 -5.04 -11.00 -5.52
C THR A 204 -5.99 -10.11 -6.30
N ALA A 205 -6.01 -8.81 -5.99
CA ALA A 205 -6.75 -7.80 -6.71
C ALA A 205 -6.36 -7.72 -8.18
N GLY A 206 -5.07 -7.87 -8.51
CA GLY A 206 -4.61 -7.91 -9.90
C GLY A 206 -5.17 -9.08 -10.70
N ILE A 207 -5.22 -10.28 -10.10
CA ILE A 207 -5.84 -11.46 -10.73
C ILE A 207 -7.33 -11.24 -10.94
N ILE A 208 -8.06 -10.78 -9.91
CA ILE A 208 -9.51 -10.52 -10.01
C ILE A 208 -9.80 -9.40 -11.03
N GLY A 209 -9.02 -8.31 -11.00
CA GLY A 209 -9.16 -7.20 -11.93
C GLY A 209 -8.87 -7.60 -13.38
N THR A 210 -7.90 -8.48 -13.60
CA THR A 210 -7.62 -9.06 -14.92
C THR A 210 -8.80 -9.90 -15.42
N LEU A 211 -9.40 -10.71 -14.54
CA LEU A 211 -10.59 -11.50 -14.90
C LEU A 211 -11.77 -10.60 -15.28
N TRP A 212 -12.06 -9.58 -14.48
CA TRP A 212 -13.12 -8.62 -14.79
C TRP A 212 -12.86 -7.89 -16.11
N THR A 213 -11.63 -7.40 -16.31
CA THR A 213 -11.25 -6.72 -17.56
C THR A 213 -11.40 -7.64 -18.76
N ALA A 214 -11.03 -8.93 -18.63
CA ALA A 214 -11.22 -9.92 -19.69
C ALA A 214 -12.71 -10.16 -20.00
N ILE A 215 -13.56 -10.27 -18.97
CA ILE A 215 -15.02 -10.39 -19.13
C ILE A 215 -15.57 -9.17 -19.87
N LEU A 216 -15.21 -7.96 -19.43
CA LEU A 216 -15.68 -6.70 -20.04
C LEU A 216 -15.26 -6.60 -21.52
N ARG A 217 -13.99 -6.89 -21.83
CA ARG A 217 -13.47 -6.91 -23.20
C ARG A 217 -14.17 -7.97 -24.06
N CYS A 218 -14.51 -9.13 -23.50
CA CYS A 218 -15.24 -10.19 -24.20
C CYS A 218 -16.64 -9.72 -24.65
N PHE A 219 -17.27 -8.80 -23.92
CA PHE A 219 -18.54 -8.18 -24.28
C PHE A 219 -18.39 -6.88 -25.10
N GLY A 220 -17.19 -6.58 -25.58
CA GLY A 220 -16.91 -5.41 -26.43
C GLY A 220 -16.77 -4.09 -25.68
N VAL A 221 -16.65 -4.13 -24.34
CA VAL A 221 -16.41 -2.91 -23.54
C VAL A 221 -14.93 -2.58 -23.57
N ALA A 222 -14.57 -1.50 -24.26
CA ALA A 222 -13.23 -0.95 -24.21
C ALA A 222 -13.03 -0.29 -22.83
N VAL A 223 -11.98 -0.71 -22.12
CA VAL A 223 -11.55 -0.06 -20.89
C VAL A 223 -10.14 0.46 -21.14
N ASP A 224 -10.05 1.78 -21.26
CA ASP A 224 -8.80 2.47 -21.51
C ASP A 224 -8.14 2.89 -20.18
N SER A 225 -6.81 2.90 -20.18
CA SER A 225 -6.03 3.46 -19.08
C SER A 225 -6.07 4.99 -19.14
N VAL A 226 -6.34 5.62 -18.01
CA VAL A 226 -6.36 7.08 -17.86
C VAL A 226 -5.03 7.55 -17.27
N TYR A 227 -4.54 8.71 -17.72
CA TYR A 227 -3.38 9.38 -17.12
C TYR A 227 -3.72 10.84 -16.85
N LEU A 228 -4.27 11.11 -15.67
CA LEU A 228 -4.63 12.44 -15.17
C LEU A 228 -3.86 12.68 -13.87
N VAL A 229 -2.88 13.58 -13.92
CA VAL A 229 -1.99 13.87 -12.80
C VAL A 229 -1.81 15.36 -12.62
N SER A 230 -1.98 15.82 -11.38
CA SER A 230 -1.76 17.23 -11.04
C SER A 230 -0.27 17.56 -11.02
N GLN A 231 0.04 18.83 -11.32
CA GLN A 231 1.40 19.39 -11.32
C GLN A 231 1.45 20.73 -10.59
N GLY A 232 2.63 21.13 -10.12
CA GLY A 232 2.91 22.48 -9.62
C GLY A 232 2.68 22.69 -8.12
N ASN A 233 2.26 21.66 -7.38
CA ASN A 233 1.98 21.73 -5.94
C ASN A 233 3.13 21.19 -5.06
N ASN A 234 4.33 20.98 -5.63
CA ASN A 234 5.45 20.34 -4.93
C ASN A 234 5.84 21.05 -3.64
N LEU A 235 5.94 22.38 -3.63
CA LEU A 235 6.34 23.13 -2.43
C LEU A 235 5.33 22.97 -1.28
N PRO A 236 4.03 23.34 -1.42
CA PRO A 236 3.08 23.23 -0.32
C PRO A 236 2.88 21.78 0.14
N LEU A 237 2.88 20.81 -0.78
CA LEU A 237 2.76 19.39 -0.44
C LEU A 237 4.01 18.86 0.26
N SER A 238 5.21 19.30 -0.12
CA SER A 238 6.45 18.95 0.58
C SER A 238 6.43 19.44 2.02
N ILE A 239 6.02 20.70 2.24
CA ILE A 239 5.92 21.27 3.60
C ILE A 239 4.96 20.42 4.46
N LEU A 240 3.79 20.08 3.93
CA LEU A 240 2.81 19.23 4.61
C LEU A 240 3.42 17.86 4.98
N LEU A 241 4.01 17.16 4.01
CA LEU A 241 4.58 15.83 4.22
C LEU A 241 5.75 15.84 5.21
N PHE A 242 6.71 16.75 5.04
CA PHE A 242 7.85 16.84 5.94
C PHE A 242 7.44 17.25 7.35
N ALA A 243 6.44 18.12 7.51
CA ALA A 243 5.89 18.44 8.83
C ALA A 243 5.25 17.22 9.49
N MET A 244 4.47 16.43 8.75
CA MET A 244 3.85 15.19 9.25
C MET A 244 4.90 14.14 9.65
N PHE A 245 5.92 13.92 8.82
CA PHE A 245 6.97 12.96 9.13
C PHE A 245 7.90 13.45 10.24
N ALA A 246 8.16 14.76 10.34
CA ALA A 246 8.88 15.34 11.47
C ALA A 246 8.10 15.12 12.78
N ALA A 247 6.78 15.37 12.80
CA ALA A 247 5.93 15.10 13.95
C ALA A 247 5.91 13.60 14.34
N MET A 248 5.87 12.70 13.35
CA MET A 248 5.95 11.26 13.58
C MET A 248 7.33 10.85 14.14
N LEU A 249 8.42 11.42 13.61
CA LEU A 249 9.78 11.16 14.06
C LEU A 249 9.99 11.64 15.50
N THR A 250 9.56 12.86 15.83
CA THR A 250 9.67 13.41 17.18
C THR A 250 8.82 12.61 18.16
N THR A 251 7.62 12.18 17.78
CA THR A 251 6.78 11.28 18.59
C THR A 251 7.47 9.94 18.83
N GLY A 252 8.04 9.32 17.79
CA GLY A 252 8.78 8.07 17.90
C GLY A 252 10.00 8.18 18.80
N LEU A 253 10.77 9.27 18.67
CA LEU A 253 11.92 9.57 19.54
C LEU A 253 11.46 9.82 20.98
N ALA A 254 10.40 10.58 21.21
CA ALA A 254 9.87 10.85 22.55
C ALA A 254 9.43 9.57 23.27
N ILE A 255 8.69 8.69 22.57
CA ILE A 255 8.31 7.36 23.10
C ILE A 255 9.56 6.53 23.39
N ASN A 256 10.58 6.62 22.52
CA ASN A 256 11.86 5.93 22.70
C ASN A 256 12.86 6.68 23.60
N ARG A 257 12.40 7.66 24.40
CA ARG A 257 13.23 8.46 25.33
C ARG A 257 14.46 9.08 24.67
N TRP A 258 14.27 9.64 23.47
CA TRP A 258 15.31 10.26 22.64
C TRP A 258 16.48 9.32 22.32
N SER A 259 16.20 8.01 22.28
CA SER A 259 17.17 6.97 21.94
C SER A 259 16.90 6.38 20.56
N LEU A 260 17.94 5.79 19.95
CA LEU A 260 17.82 4.90 18.78
C LEU A 260 18.00 3.42 19.17
N ARG A 261 17.94 3.09 20.47
CA ARG A 261 17.88 1.70 20.94
C ARG A 261 16.63 1.02 20.37
N GLY A 262 16.71 -0.26 20.05
CA GLY A 262 15.63 -1.02 19.38
C GLY A 262 15.56 -0.80 17.85
N PHE A 263 15.81 0.42 17.36
CA PHE A 263 15.78 0.69 15.90
C PHE A 263 16.82 -0.13 15.11
N LYS A 264 18.02 -0.33 15.68
CA LYS A 264 19.05 -1.20 15.08
C LYS A 264 18.62 -2.66 14.92
N ALA A 265 17.72 -3.16 15.79
CA ALA A 265 17.19 -4.50 15.68
C ALA A 265 16.13 -4.57 14.57
N LEU A 266 15.23 -3.57 14.51
CA LEU A 266 14.20 -3.46 13.48
C LEU A 266 14.79 -3.49 12.05
N ILE A 267 15.87 -2.73 11.79
CA ILE A 267 16.49 -2.70 10.45
C ILE A 267 17.27 -3.97 10.06
N LYS A 268 17.33 -4.97 10.93
CA LYS A 268 17.88 -6.30 10.66
C LYS A 268 16.80 -7.31 10.29
N GLU A 269 15.52 -6.96 10.41
CA GLU A 269 14.42 -7.82 10.03
C GLU A 269 14.48 -8.17 8.54
N THR A 270 14.07 -9.39 8.20
CA THR A 270 13.96 -9.75 6.77
C THR A 270 12.76 -9.05 6.14
N GLY A 271 11.71 -8.78 6.91
CA GLY A 271 10.43 -8.25 6.44
C GLY A 271 9.51 -9.28 5.80
N ARG A 272 9.95 -10.54 5.65
CA ARG A 272 9.15 -11.61 5.00
C ARG A 272 7.81 -11.82 5.73
N GLY A 273 6.74 -11.90 4.95
CA GLY A 273 5.38 -12.12 5.43
C GLY A 273 4.70 -10.89 6.02
N GLY A 274 5.40 -9.76 6.18
CA GLY A 274 4.83 -8.52 6.72
C GLY A 274 4.42 -8.67 8.18
N GLY A 275 5.34 -9.11 9.04
CA GLY A 275 5.09 -9.26 10.48
C GLY A 275 4.74 -7.95 11.20
N ASP A 276 4.14 -8.06 12.38
CA ASP A 276 3.76 -6.91 13.20
C ASP A 276 4.97 -6.31 13.93
N PHE A 277 5.51 -5.21 13.41
CA PHE A 277 6.64 -4.55 14.05
C PHE A 277 6.27 -3.80 15.34
N PHE A 278 4.99 -3.44 15.54
CA PHE A 278 4.57 -2.86 16.82
C PHE A 278 4.67 -3.89 17.94
N GLU A 279 4.27 -5.13 17.65
CA GLU A 279 4.39 -6.25 18.58
C GLU A 279 5.86 -6.60 18.84
N SER A 280 6.68 -6.72 17.79
CA SER A 280 8.05 -7.23 17.93
C SER A 280 9.10 -6.17 18.36
N HIS A 281 8.93 -4.89 18.01
CA HIS A 281 9.92 -3.83 18.24
C HIS A 281 9.41 -2.65 19.08
N GLY A 282 8.11 -2.60 19.37
CA GLY A 282 7.48 -1.51 20.12
C GLY A 282 7.21 -0.25 19.28
N HIS A 283 6.42 0.66 19.84
CA HIS A 283 5.86 1.80 19.09
C HIS A 283 6.90 2.87 18.73
N GLY A 284 7.85 3.16 19.64
CA GLY A 284 8.89 4.17 19.42
C GLY A 284 9.76 3.89 18.18
N PRO A 285 10.47 2.74 18.13
CA PRO A 285 11.28 2.36 16.97
C PRO A 285 10.50 2.26 15.66
N VAL A 286 9.24 1.81 15.71
CA VAL A 286 8.38 1.71 14.52
C VAL A 286 8.02 3.09 13.98
N PHE A 287 7.61 4.05 14.81
CA PHE A 287 7.33 5.42 14.35
C PHE A 287 8.57 6.10 13.77
N ILE A 288 9.76 5.88 14.36
CA ILE A 288 11.02 6.35 13.79
C ILE A 288 11.22 5.75 12.39
N ASN A 289 11.04 4.43 12.23
CA ASN A 289 11.18 3.75 10.95
C ASN A 289 10.21 4.27 9.88
N MET A 290 8.91 4.38 10.25
CA MET A 290 7.87 4.90 9.37
C MET A 290 8.16 6.34 8.92
N ALA A 291 8.60 7.21 9.83
CA ALA A 291 8.93 8.59 9.51
C ALA A 291 10.13 8.70 8.56
N LEU A 292 11.20 7.94 8.82
CA LEU A 292 12.39 7.93 7.96
C LEU A 292 12.07 7.39 6.55
N LEU A 293 11.22 6.37 6.45
CA LEU A 293 10.72 5.86 5.18
C LEU A 293 9.93 6.94 4.41
N GLY A 294 9.08 7.71 5.10
CA GLY A 294 8.33 8.82 4.50
C GLY A 294 9.23 9.94 3.98
N ILE A 295 10.20 10.35 4.80
CA ILE A 295 11.19 11.38 4.44
C ILE A 295 11.99 10.95 3.20
N VAL A 296 12.57 9.74 3.21
CA VAL A 296 13.39 9.24 2.09
C VAL A 296 12.56 9.06 0.82
N SER A 297 11.32 8.56 0.94
CA SER A 297 10.44 8.40 -0.22
C SER A 297 10.05 9.74 -0.84
N THR A 298 9.79 10.75 -0.01
CA THR A 298 9.48 12.12 -0.47
C THR A 298 10.70 12.77 -1.12
N LEU A 299 11.87 12.64 -0.49
CA LEU A 299 13.13 13.14 -1.05
C LEU A 299 13.47 12.46 -2.38
N TYR A 300 13.21 11.16 -2.51
CA TYR A 300 13.41 10.44 -3.77
C TYR A 300 12.60 11.05 -4.92
N ILE A 301 11.29 11.30 -4.70
CA ILE A 301 10.43 11.94 -5.71
C ILE A 301 11.00 13.30 -6.14
N LEU A 302 11.34 14.15 -5.17
CA LEU A 302 11.86 15.49 -5.45
C LEU A 302 13.24 15.44 -6.13
N ALA A 303 14.10 14.52 -5.73
CA ALA A 303 15.46 14.40 -6.25
C ALA A 303 15.49 13.97 -7.73
N VAL A 304 14.53 13.15 -8.16
CA VAL A 304 14.40 12.77 -9.57
C VAL A 304 13.63 13.82 -10.40
N GLY A 305 13.17 14.91 -9.78
CA GLY A 305 12.38 15.95 -10.45
C GLY A 305 10.93 15.56 -10.70
N GLY A 306 10.39 14.67 -9.88
CA GLY A 306 9.02 14.19 -9.95
C GLY A 306 8.01 15.08 -9.22
N GLU A 307 6.74 14.94 -9.60
CA GLU A 307 5.63 15.71 -8.99
C GLU A 307 5.02 15.01 -7.76
N LEU A 308 4.74 15.80 -6.73
CA LEU A 308 3.90 15.42 -5.60
C LEU A 308 2.45 15.63 -5.99
N ASN A 309 1.73 14.52 -6.14
CA ASN A 309 0.34 14.47 -6.55
C ASN A 309 -0.37 13.33 -5.83
N GLY A 310 -1.68 13.14 -6.05
CA GLY A 310 -2.45 12.12 -5.32
C GLY A 310 -1.81 10.72 -5.39
N PRO A 311 -1.50 10.21 -6.60
CA PRO A 311 -0.78 8.95 -6.77
C PRO A 311 0.56 8.86 -6.04
N THR A 312 1.46 9.82 -6.21
CA THR A 312 2.81 9.73 -5.63
C THR A 312 2.78 9.85 -4.11
N ILE A 313 1.94 10.73 -3.54
CA ILE A 313 1.70 10.81 -2.09
C ILE A 313 1.12 9.50 -1.58
N GLY A 314 0.19 8.88 -2.32
CA GLY A 314 -0.33 7.58 -1.93
C GLY A 314 0.72 6.47 -1.94
N GLY A 315 1.67 6.53 -2.86
CA GLY A 315 2.90 5.74 -2.84
C GLY A 315 3.69 5.94 -1.55
N VAL A 316 3.99 7.18 -1.18
CA VAL A 316 4.71 7.53 0.06
C VAL A 316 3.99 7.00 1.29
N PHE A 317 2.70 7.27 1.43
CA PHE A 317 1.90 6.77 2.57
C PHE A 317 1.90 5.25 2.64
N THR A 318 1.87 4.55 1.51
CA THR A 318 1.96 3.09 1.51
C THR A 318 3.34 2.60 1.94
N VAL A 319 4.44 3.26 1.53
CA VAL A 319 5.79 2.93 2.05
C VAL A 319 5.87 3.14 3.56
N VAL A 320 5.35 4.28 4.05
CA VAL A 320 5.26 4.62 5.48
C VAL A 320 4.45 3.59 6.25
N GLY A 321 3.25 3.25 5.79
CA GLY A 321 2.35 2.29 6.43
C GLY A 321 3.00 0.91 6.60
N PHE A 322 3.63 0.41 5.53
CA PHE A 322 4.35 -0.86 5.58
C PHE A 322 5.69 -0.78 6.34
N GLY A 323 6.12 0.42 6.77
CA GLY A 323 7.16 0.60 7.77
C GLY A 323 6.80 0.03 9.14
N ALA A 324 5.52 -0.20 9.41
CA ALA A 324 5.05 -0.97 10.57
C ALA A 324 4.94 -2.48 10.28
N SER A 325 5.14 -2.90 9.04
CA SER A 325 4.78 -4.24 8.54
C SER A 325 5.75 -4.75 7.48
N GLY A 326 7.04 -4.85 7.80
CA GLY A 326 8.04 -5.53 6.97
C GLY A 326 8.98 -4.64 6.15
N LYS A 327 8.82 -3.31 6.13
CA LYS A 327 9.75 -2.40 5.45
C LYS A 327 10.66 -1.66 6.41
N HIS A 328 11.89 -1.41 5.99
CA HIS A 328 12.81 -0.46 6.60
C HIS A 328 13.83 0.02 5.54
N LEU A 329 14.56 1.09 5.82
CA LEU A 329 15.45 1.69 4.80
C LEU A 329 16.44 0.69 4.18
N ARG A 330 17.05 -0.18 4.99
CA ARG A 330 18.02 -1.18 4.49
C ARG A 330 17.44 -2.18 3.47
N ASN A 331 16.16 -2.50 3.52
CA ASN A 331 15.53 -3.43 2.56
C ASN A 331 14.73 -2.73 1.45
N VAL A 332 14.44 -1.43 1.63
CA VAL A 332 13.76 -0.58 0.64
C VAL A 332 14.74 0.05 -0.36
N LEU A 333 15.86 0.58 0.11
CA LEU A 333 16.81 1.32 -0.74
C LEU A 333 17.35 0.51 -1.92
N PRO A 334 17.71 -0.79 -1.77
CA PRO A 334 18.17 -1.57 -2.91
C PRO A 334 17.10 -1.72 -4.01
N ILE A 335 15.83 -1.86 -3.61
CA ILE A 335 14.71 -1.93 -4.56
C ILE A 335 14.57 -0.62 -5.34
N LEU A 336 14.59 0.52 -4.63
CA LEU A 336 14.51 1.85 -5.25
C LEU A 336 15.68 2.09 -6.22
N ALA A 337 16.90 1.69 -5.83
CA ALA A 337 18.08 1.81 -6.68
C ALA A 337 17.95 0.97 -7.96
N GLY A 338 17.39 -0.24 -7.86
CA GLY A 338 17.12 -1.10 -9.01
C GLY A 338 16.12 -0.51 -9.99
N VAL A 339 14.99 0.00 -9.47
CA VAL A 339 13.97 0.67 -10.29
C VAL A 339 14.56 1.91 -10.96
N PHE A 340 15.28 2.75 -10.22
CA PHE A 340 15.92 3.95 -10.75
C PHE A 340 16.91 3.63 -11.87
N ALA A 341 17.80 2.66 -11.66
CA ALA A 341 18.81 2.27 -12.65
C ALA A 341 18.18 1.79 -13.97
N VAL A 342 17.14 0.95 -13.89
CA VAL A 342 16.40 0.52 -15.08
C VAL A 342 15.65 1.68 -15.72
N SER A 343 15.02 2.55 -14.92
CA SER A 343 14.29 3.70 -15.44
C SER A 343 15.20 4.64 -16.25
N CYS A 344 16.44 4.90 -15.78
CA CYS A 344 17.44 5.68 -16.51
C CYS A 344 17.84 5.09 -17.87
N CYS A 345 17.68 3.78 -18.05
CA CYS A 345 18.00 3.06 -19.29
C CYS A 345 16.76 2.72 -20.11
N SER A 346 15.57 3.11 -19.66
CA SER A 346 14.30 2.77 -20.27
C SER A 346 13.74 3.92 -21.08
N VAL A 347 12.71 3.64 -21.89
CA VAL A 347 11.93 4.67 -22.59
C VAL A 347 11.03 5.49 -21.66
N HIS A 348 10.96 5.14 -20.37
CA HIS A 348 10.11 5.83 -19.40
C HIS A 348 10.91 6.87 -18.63
N ASP A 349 10.40 8.10 -18.59
CA ASP A 349 11.03 9.16 -17.81
C ASP A 349 11.04 8.82 -16.32
N VAL A 350 12.21 8.97 -15.70
CA VAL A 350 12.45 8.67 -14.29
C VAL A 350 11.56 9.49 -13.34
N ASN A 351 11.11 10.66 -13.80
CA ASN A 351 10.26 11.58 -13.06
C ASN A 351 8.76 11.43 -13.36
N SER A 352 8.39 10.54 -14.30
CA SER A 352 6.99 10.26 -14.59
C SER A 352 6.28 9.67 -13.38
N THR A 353 4.99 9.97 -13.21
CA THR A 353 4.20 9.40 -12.09
C THR A 353 4.22 7.87 -12.17
N ALA A 354 4.17 7.28 -13.37
CA ALA A 354 4.25 5.83 -13.54
C ALA A 354 5.56 5.23 -12.99
N ALA A 355 6.72 5.82 -13.32
CA ALA A 355 8.03 5.37 -12.81
C ALA A 355 8.15 5.56 -11.29
N LEU A 356 7.63 6.67 -10.76
CA LEU A 356 7.61 6.92 -9.31
C LEU A 356 6.72 5.92 -8.57
N LEU A 357 5.55 5.57 -9.11
CA LEU A 357 4.70 4.53 -8.52
C LEU A 357 5.39 3.16 -8.58
N ALA A 358 6.07 2.83 -9.68
CA ALA A 358 6.87 1.62 -9.77
C ALA A 358 7.98 1.59 -8.70
N ALA A 359 8.67 2.70 -8.48
CA ALA A 359 9.70 2.81 -7.45
C ALA A 359 9.11 2.63 -6.05
N LEU A 360 8.12 3.46 -5.68
CA LEU A 360 7.55 3.50 -4.34
C LEU A 360 6.86 2.19 -3.98
N PHE A 361 6.04 1.64 -4.86
CA PHE A 361 5.31 0.41 -4.57
C PHE A 361 6.10 -0.86 -4.89
N GLY A 362 7.11 -0.81 -5.77
CA GLY A 362 8.03 -1.92 -6.02
C GLY A 362 8.74 -2.37 -4.74
N THR A 363 8.88 -1.48 -3.76
CA THR A 363 9.34 -1.80 -2.40
C THR A 363 8.47 -2.84 -1.67
N THR A 364 7.35 -3.30 -2.23
CA THR A 364 6.68 -4.54 -1.81
C THR A 364 7.60 -5.76 -1.80
N LEU A 365 8.64 -5.75 -2.65
CA LEU A 365 9.70 -6.74 -2.76
C LEU A 365 10.83 -6.52 -1.75
N ALA A 366 10.69 -5.58 -0.82
CA ALA A 366 11.64 -5.36 0.28
C ALA A 366 12.07 -6.67 0.99
N PRO A 367 11.20 -7.68 1.21
CA PRO A 367 11.61 -8.95 1.78
C PRO A 367 12.67 -9.72 0.97
N VAL A 368 12.72 -9.53 -0.35
CA VAL A 368 13.76 -10.12 -1.21
C VAL A 368 15.11 -9.53 -0.84
N SER A 369 15.20 -8.20 -0.74
CA SER A 369 16.41 -7.52 -0.29
C SER A 369 16.77 -7.87 1.15
N GLY A 370 15.79 -7.94 2.06
CA GLY A 370 16.01 -8.23 3.47
C GLY A 370 16.50 -9.66 3.70
N SER A 371 16.04 -10.61 2.89
CA SER A 371 16.44 -12.02 3.02
C SER A 371 17.70 -12.34 2.24
N PHE A 372 17.82 -11.90 0.98
CA PHE A 372 18.88 -12.30 0.03
C PHE A 372 19.97 -11.25 -0.17
N GLY A 373 19.84 -10.07 0.42
CA GLY A 373 20.84 -9.01 0.39
C GLY A 373 20.60 -7.97 -0.70
N ILE A 374 21.49 -6.98 -0.73
CA ILE A 374 21.36 -5.75 -1.54
C ILE A 374 21.27 -6.06 -3.04
N VAL A 375 22.11 -6.97 -3.55
CA VAL A 375 22.13 -7.32 -4.98
C VAL A 375 20.80 -7.93 -5.43
N ALA A 376 20.24 -8.85 -4.64
CA ALA A 376 18.95 -9.45 -4.94
C ALA A 376 17.82 -8.42 -4.93
N GLY A 377 17.85 -7.47 -3.98
CA GLY A 377 16.94 -6.33 -3.95
C GLY A 377 17.06 -5.45 -5.21
N PHE A 378 18.28 -5.08 -5.58
CA PHE A 378 18.53 -4.29 -6.78
C PHE A 378 17.98 -4.96 -8.05
N VAL A 379 18.26 -6.25 -8.25
CA VAL A 379 17.75 -7.01 -9.40
C VAL A 379 16.22 -7.11 -9.36
N ALA A 380 15.63 -7.41 -8.20
CA ALA A 380 14.18 -7.50 -8.07
C ALA A 380 13.48 -6.18 -8.37
N GLY A 381 14.04 -5.04 -7.92
CA GLY A 381 13.55 -3.70 -8.27
C GLY A 381 13.64 -3.41 -9.75
N GLY A 382 14.77 -3.71 -10.38
CA GLY A 382 14.93 -3.53 -11.82
C GLY A 382 13.93 -4.34 -12.65
N LEU A 383 13.76 -5.63 -12.33
CA LEU A 383 12.78 -6.49 -13.01
C LEU A 383 11.34 -6.04 -12.76
N HIS A 384 11.05 -5.52 -11.56
CA HIS A 384 9.73 -4.97 -11.23
C HIS A 384 9.38 -3.76 -12.11
N MET A 385 10.33 -2.84 -12.34
CA MET A 385 10.13 -1.71 -13.25
C MET A 385 9.74 -2.18 -14.66
N ILE A 386 10.45 -3.19 -15.20
CA ILE A 386 10.18 -3.75 -16.53
C ILE A 386 8.78 -4.38 -16.60
N LEU A 387 8.39 -5.14 -15.58
CA LEU A 387 7.12 -5.88 -15.62
C LEU A 387 5.90 -4.99 -15.39
N THR A 388 6.00 -4.00 -14.51
CA THR A 388 4.86 -3.19 -14.04
C THR A 388 4.14 -2.45 -15.18
N THR A 389 4.91 -1.91 -16.13
CA THR A 389 4.38 -1.17 -17.29
C THR A 389 3.60 -2.09 -18.23
N ASN A 390 3.99 -3.35 -18.33
CA ASN A 390 3.36 -4.33 -19.22
C ASN A 390 2.06 -4.91 -18.65
N ILE A 391 2.00 -5.16 -17.33
CA ILE A 391 0.84 -5.84 -16.74
C ILE A 391 -0.34 -4.90 -16.46
N SER A 392 -0.11 -3.58 -16.45
CA SER A 392 -1.16 -2.58 -16.24
C SER A 392 -2.30 -2.72 -17.27
N PHE A 393 -1.95 -3.15 -18.49
CA PHE A 393 -2.87 -3.42 -19.57
C PHE A 393 -3.86 -4.57 -19.26
N LEU A 394 -3.44 -5.57 -18.48
CA LEU A 394 -4.26 -6.76 -18.20
C LEU A 394 -5.50 -6.42 -17.38
N HIS A 395 -5.40 -5.42 -16.51
CA HIS A 395 -6.49 -5.00 -15.65
C HIS A 395 -6.99 -3.58 -15.96
N ALA A 396 -6.54 -2.96 -17.07
CA ALA A 396 -6.97 -1.64 -17.55
C ALA A 396 -7.02 -0.53 -16.47
N GLY A 397 -6.06 -0.52 -15.54
CA GLY A 397 -6.07 0.43 -14.42
C GLY A 397 -7.10 0.18 -13.31
N MET A 398 -7.89 -0.90 -13.35
CA MET A 398 -8.85 -1.21 -12.28
C MET A 398 -8.21 -1.59 -10.95
N ASN A 399 -7.01 -2.17 -10.98
CA ASN A 399 -6.25 -2.52 -9.79
C ASN A 399 -5.37 -1.36 -9.36
N LEU A 400 -5.76 -0.67 -8.29
CA LEU A 400 -4.94 0.37 -7.69
C LEU A 400 -3.62 -0.20 -7.15
N TYR A 401 -3.60 -1.46 -6.73
CA TYR A 401 -2.42 -2.12 -6.20
C TYR A 401 -1.66 -2.89 -7.30
N ASN A 402 -1.62 -2.35 -8.52
CA ASN A 402 -0.92 -2.93 -9.67
C ASN A 402 0.51 -3.38 -9.33
N ASN A 403 1.24 -2.58 -8.57
CA ASN A 403 2.60 -2.91 -8.19
C ASN A 403 2.72 -4.13 -7.26
N GLY A 404 1.68 -4.41 -6.47
CA GLY A 404 1.58 -5.67 -5.71
C GLY A 404 1.33 -6.87 -6.62
N PHE A 405 0.61 -6.66 -7.73
CA PHE A 405 0.43 -7.65 -8.79
C PHE A 405 1.75 -7.94 -9.51
N SER A 406 2.51 -6.91 -9.91
CA SER A 406 3.84 -7.09 -10.50
C SER A 406 4.80 -7.74 -9.52
N GLY A 407 4.80 -7.28 -8.26
CA GLY A 407 5.64 -7.81 -7.19
C GLY A 407 5.41 -9.30 -6.93
N GLY A 408 4.17 -9.79 -7.01
CA GLY A 408 3.89 -11.21 -6.86
C GLY A 408 4.54 -12.08 -7.95
N PHE A 409 4.50 -11.63 -9.21
CA PHE A 409 5.19 -12.33 -10.31
C PHE A 409 6.71 -12.25 -10.20
N ILE A 410 7.26 -11.08 -9.89
CA ILE A 410 8.71 -10.94 -9.70
C ILE A 410 9.19 -11.83 -8.57
N ALA A 411 8.48 -11.88 -7.45
CA ALA A 411 8.77 -12.79 -6.37
C ALA A 411 8.71 -14.25 -6.85
N ALA A 412 7.64 -14.67 -7.53
CA ALA A 412 7.50 -16.04 -8.01
C ALA A 412 8.63 -16.50 -8.96
N VAL A 413 9.16 -15.60 -9.80
CA VAL A 413 10.27 -15.90 -10.72
C VAL A 413 11.62 -15.86 -10.01
N THR A 414 11.87 -14.86 -9.18
CA THR A 414 13.19 -14.63 -8.58
C THR A 414 13.47 -15.58 -7.40
N LEU A 415 12.46 -15.92 -6.60
CA LEU A 415 12.65 -16.70 -5.38
C LEU A 415 13.26 -18.09 -5.63
N PRO A 416 12.73 -18.94 -6.53
CA PRO A 416 13.28 -20.28 -6.75
C PRO A 416 14.76 -20.25 -7.15
N VAL A 417 15.14 -19.26 -7.97
CA VAL A 417 16.53 -19.06 -8.42
C VAL A 417 17.42 -18.65 -7.24
N LEU A 418 16.99 -17.65 -6.45
CA LEU A 418 17.75 -17.15 -5.31
C LEU A 418 17.88 -18.20 -4.19
N GLU A 419 16.83 -18.97 -3.92
CA GLU A 419 16.86 -20.11 -2.98
C GLU A 419 17.87 -21.16 -3.45
N LYS A 420 17.89 -21.50 -4.74
CA LYS A 420 18.83 -22.49 -5.28
C LYS A 420 20.28 -22.01 -5.23
N ILE A 421 20.55 -20.75 -5.55
CA ILE A 421 21.89 -20.17 -5.44
C ILE A 421 22.40 -20.23 -4.00
N ARG A 422 21.55 -19.87 -3.03
CA ARG A 422 21.90 -19.97 -1.60
C ARG A 422 22.20 -21.41 -1.19
N GLU A 423 21.38 -22.36 -1.62
CA GLU A 423 21.59 -23.78 -1.34
C GLU A 423 22.96 -24.26 -1.86
N ILE A 424 23.31 -23.90 -3.10
CA ILE A 424 24.61 -24.26 -3.71
C ILE A 424 25.76 -23.64 -2.91
N ARG A 425 25.69 -22.33 -2.60
CA ARG A 425 26.75 -21.65 -1.83
C ARG A 425 26.98 -22.29 -0.47
N ASN A 426 25.91 -22.57 0.27
CA ASN A 426 26.00 -23.20 1.58
C ASN A 426 26.63 -24.60 1.51
N ARG A 427 26.38 -25.36 0.44
CA ARG A 427 27.03 -26.66 0.21
C ARG A 427 28.52 -26.53 -0.08
N THR A 428 28.91 -25.56 -0.91
CA THR A 428 30.33 -25.31 -1.23
C THR A 428 31.11 -24.86 0.00
N GLU A 429 30.55 -23.97 0.82
CA GLU A 429 31.16 -23.53 2.09
C GLU A 429 31.31 -24.70 3.07
N ALA A 430 30.31 -25.58 3.17
CA ALA A 430 30.39 -26.75 4.03
C ALA A 430 31.45 -27.78 3.57
N CYS A 431 31.71 -27.89 2.25
CA CYS A 431 32.76 -28.77 1.73
C CYS A 431 34.15 -28.15 1.86
N GLY A 432 34.29 -26.82 1.77
CA GLY A 432 35.59 -26.12 1.82
C GLY A 432 36.15 -25.87 3.23
N CYS A 433 35.39 -26.15 4.30
CA CYS A 433 35.91 -26.14 5.68
C CYS A 433 36.42 -27.53 6.16
N GLY A 434 36.50 -28.50 5.24
CA GLY A 434 36.96 -29.87 5.50
C GLY A 434 38.38 -30.19 5.07
N ASP A 435 39.10 -29.22 4.47
CA ASP A 435 40.52 -29.29 4.09
C ASP A 435 41.32 -28.27 4.93
#